data_AF-A0A662AY61-F1
#
_entry.id   AF-A0A662AY61-F1
#
_cell.length_a   1.000
_cell.length_b   1.000
_cell.length_c   1.000
_cell.angle_alpha   90.00
_cell.angle_beta   90.00
_cell.angle_gamma   90.00
#
_symmetry.space_group_name_H-M   'P 1'
#
loop_
_entity.id
_entity.type
_entity.pdbx_description
1 polymer ?
#
loop_
_entity_poly.entity_id
_entity_poly.type
_entity_poly.pdbx_seq_one_letter_code
_entity_poly.pdbx_strand_id
1 'polypeptide(L)'
;MAQAGKHYTMESRTGTNVVLNGKSYLYFAGTSYFQLHSHPDVIKAANEATQQYGIGSATTRALTGTTPLLEKIELKLASYFNTEDAVYLPSGYLSSLAGLKALDALGMYQVIFLDEGSHYSLAEGALATGRPVISFRNRDPEDLEKLMKKHLGPGQRPLIASDGLFPVMATLAPVRDYLNLAVKNDGVIWIDDAHGVGILGAHGRGTCEALGTPSDRIYLGATLSKAFGAYGGIIAGRGDFIQEVRSGSVLTGSSSPMNAA
;
A
#
# COMPACT_ATOMS: atom_id res chain seq x y z
N MET A 1 22.57 -2.95 -13.76
CA MET A 1 21.90 -2.04 -14.72
C MET A 1 21.26 -2.90 -15.81
N ALA A 2 19.94 -2.94 -15.90
CA ALA A 2 19.29 -3.50 -17.08
C ALA A 2 19.73 -2.67 -18.30
N GLN A 3 20.29 -3.29 -19.33
CA GLN A 3 20.54 -2.62 -20.59
C GLN A 3 19.20 -2.12 -21.12
N ALA A 4 19.00 -0.80 -21.15
CA ALA A 4 17.88 -0.20 -21.85
C ALA A 4 17.86 -0.73 -23.29
N GLY A 5 16.81 -1.49 -23.64
CA GLY A 5 16.61 -2.04 -24.99
C GLY A 5 16.51 -3.56 -25.12
N LYS A 6 16.83 -4.36 -24.09
CA LYS A 6 16.54 -5.81 -24.13
C LYS A 6 15.20 -6.12 -23.46
N HIS A 7 14.25 -6.62 -24.24
CA HIS A 7 13.00 -7.18 -23.74
C HIS A 7 13.23 -8.61 -23.26
N TYR A 8 12.86 -8.91 -22.02
CA TYR A 8 12.88 -10.26 -21.45
C TYR A 8 11.44 -10.73 -21.23
N THR A 9 11.07 -11.84 -21.86
CA THR A 9 9.80 -12.54 -21.66
C THR A 9 10.01 -13.68 -20.68
N MET A 10 9.26 -13.70 -19.57
CA MET A 10 9.27 -14.81 -18.64
C MET A 10 8.35 -15.92 -19.14
N GLU A 11 8.92 -17.10 -19.38
CA GLU A 11 8.25 -18.27 -19.99
C GLU A 11 8.02 -19.41 -18.98
N SER A 12 8.37 -19.17 -17.71
CA SER A 12 8.14 -20.09 -16.59
C SER A 12 7.31 -19.42 -15.51
N ARG A 13 6.82 -20.22 -14.55
CA ARG A 13 6.36 -19.68 -13.26
C ARG A 13 7.49 -18.92 -12.56
N THR A 14 7.14 -17.98 -11.68
CA THR A 14 8.10 -17.26 -10.84
C THR A 14 8.68 -18.20 -9.77
N GLY A 15 9.96 -18.07 -9.45
CA GLY A 15 10.62 -18.87 -8.42
C GLY A 15 12.13 -18.59 -8.37
N THR A 16 12.89 -19.42 -7.65
CA THR A 16 14.37 -19.31 -7.60
C THR A 16 14.98 -19.36 -9.01
N ASN A 17 14.44 -20.25 -9.85
CA ASN A 17 14.83 -20.37 -11.26
C ASN A 17 13.67 -19.90 -12.14
N VAL A 18 13.99 -19.10 -13.16
CA VAL A 18 13.06 -18.66 -14.19
C VAL A 18 13.61 -18.93 -15.58
N VAL A 19 12.74 -19.05 -16.57
CA VAL A 19 13.11 -19.07 -17.99
C VAL A 19 12.81 -17.70 -18.59
N LEU A 20 13.85 -17.00 -19.05
CA LEU A 20 13.72 -15.73 -19.77
C LEU A 20 14.26 -15.90 -21.20
N ASN A 21 13.41 -15.66 -22.20
CA ASN A 21 13.73 -15.83 -23.62
C ASN A 21 14.41 -17.19 -23.92
N GLY A 22 13.80 -18.30 -23.48
CA GLY A 22 14.30 -19.66 -23.68
C GLY A 22 15.51 -20.06 -22.84
N LYS A 23 16.06 -19.18 -21.98
CA LYS A 23 17.24 -19.48 -21.15
C LYS A 23 16.91 -19.46 -19.66
N SER A 24 17.44 -20.43 -18.91
CA SER A 24 17.28 -20.49 -17.46
C SER A 24 18.19 -19.51 -16.72
N TYR A 25 17.65 -18.84 -15.71
CA TYR A 25 18.34 -17.88 -14.84
C TYR A 25 17.97 -18.10 -13.37
N LEU A 26 18.90 -17.79 -12.47
CA LEU A 26 18.56 -17.51 -11.07
C LEU A 26 17.91 -16.13 -10.98
N TYR A 27 16.77 -16.04 -10.31
CA TYR A 27 15.93 -14.84 -10.31
C TYR A 27 16.07 -14.02 -9.02
N PHE A 28 16.91 -12.99 -9.07
CA PHE A 28 17.16 -12.05 -7.95
C PHE A 28 16.52 -10.66 -8.17
N ALA A 29 15.60 -10.53 -9.13
CA ALA A 29 15.07 -9.24 -9.57
C ALA A 29 13.56 -9.05 -9.30
N GLY A 30 12.92 -9.99 -8.61
CA GLY A 30 11.49 -9.95 -8.30
C GLY A 30 11.17 -9.59 -6.85
N THR A 31 9.88 -9.39 -6.57
CA THR A 31 9.35 -9.07 -5.23
C THR A 31 8.63 -10.25 -4.57
N SER A 32 8.83 -11.47 -5.09
CA SER A 32 8.27 -12.70 -4.54
C SER A 32 9.11 -13.20 -3.36
N TYR A 33 9.10 -12.46 -2.25
CA TYR A 33 10.02 -12.64 -1.12
C TYR A 33 9.98 -14.04 -0.50
N PHE A 34 8.79 -14.63 -0.40
CA PHE A 34 8.57 -15.96 0.16
C PHE A 34 8.20 -17.01 -0.91
N GLN A 35 8.33 -16.67 -2.20
CA GLN A 35 7.93 -17.52 -3.33
C GLN A 35 6.45 -17.98 -3.35
N LEU A 36 5.57 -17.25 -2.65
CA LEU A 36 4.16 -17.61 -2.54
C LEU A 36 3.40 -17.53 -3.87
N HIS A 37 3.83 -16.70 -4.82
CA HIS A 37 3.25 -16.60 -6.17
C HIS A 37 3.22 -17.93 -6.94
N SER A 38 3.99 -18.92 -6.54
CA SER A 38 4.02 -20.25 -7.15
C SER A 38 3.84 -21.38 -6.16
N HIS A 39 3.37 -21.06 -4.95
CA HIS A 39 3.09 -22.07 -3.94
C HIS A 39 1.87 -22.91 -4.36
N PRO A 40 1.95 -24.26 -4.32
CA PRO A 40 0.87 -25.14 -4.78
C PRO A 40 -0.49 -24.85 -4.13
N ASP A 41 -0.51 -24.57 -2.82
CA ASP A 41 -1.75 -24.28 -2.09
C ASP A 41 -2.38 -22.95 -2.49
N VAL A 42 -1.57 -21.94 -2.83
CA VAL A 42 -2.06 -20.63 -3.30
C VAL A 42 -2.71 -20.79 -4.68
N ILE A 43 -2.03 -21.51 -5.58
CA ILE A 43 -2.57 -21.83 -6.92
C ILE A 43 -3.86 -22.64 -6.80
N LYS A 44 -3.88 -23.64 -5.91
CA LYS A 44 -5.07 -24.46 -5.67
C LYS A 44 -6.25 -23.61 -5.18
N ALA A 45 -6.03 -22.74 -4.20
CA ALA A 45 -7.06 -21.83 -3.69
C ALA A 45 -7.59 -20.87 -4.78
N ALA A 46 -6.70 -20.34 -5.63
CA ALA A 46 -7.09 -19.50 -6.77
C ALA A 46 -7.94 -20.27 -7.80
N ASN A 47 -7.58 -21.53 -8.09
CA ASN A 47 -8.36 -22.39 -9.00
C ASN A 47 -9.75 -22.70 -8.42
N GLU A 48 -9.85 -23.03 -7.13
CA GLU A 48 -11.13 -23.29 -6.47
C GLU A 48 -12.02 -22.03 -6.47
N ALA A 49 -11.44 -20.86 -6.17
CA ALA A 49 -12.15 -19.59 -6.18
C ALA A 49 -12.68 -19.23 -7.58
N THR A 50 -11.87 -19.39 -8.63
CA THR A 50 -12.32 -19.12 -10.01
C THR A 50 -13.41 -20.07 -10.47
N GLN A 51 -13.36 -21.36 -10.11
CA GLN A 51 -14.41 -22.32 -10.45
C GLN A 51 -15.73 -21.99 -9.75
N GLN A 52 -15.69 -21.53 -8.50
CA GLN A 52 -16.88 -21.24 -7.73
C GLN A 52 -17.50 -19.86 -8.03
N TYR A 53 -16.67 -18.82 -8.15
CA TYR A 53 -17.11 -17.42 -8.21
C TYR A 53 -16.82 -16.74 -9.55
N GLY A 54 -16.18 -17.43 -10.50
CA GLY A 54 -15.65 -16.81 -11.71
C GLY A 54 -14.44 -15.92 -11.43
N ILE A 55 -13.88 -15.32 -12.49
CA ILE A 55 -12.66 -14.49 -12.42
C ILE A 55 -12.91 -13.20 -11.60
N GLY A 56 -14.08 -12.59 -11.77
CA GLY A 56 -14.48 -11.38 -11.06
C GLY A 56 -15.98 -11.14 -11.20
N SER A 57 -16.50 -10.15 -10.47
CA SER A 57 -17.95 -9.92 -10.34
C SER A 57 -18.60 -9.16 -11.51
N ALA A 58 -17.82 -8.71 -12.50
CA ALA A 58 -18.28 -7.88 -13.63
C ALA A 58 -19.03 -6.59 -13.20
N THR A 59 -18.80 -6.12 -11.98
CA THR A 59 -19.40 -4.90 -11.43
C THR A 59 -18.52 -4.33 -10.30
N THR A 60 -18.92 -3.20 -9.71
CA THR A 60 -18.18 -2.53 -8.64
C THR A 60 -18.64 -2.99 -7.26
N ARG A 61 -17.83 -2.72 -6.22
CA ARG A 61 -18.16 -3.03 -4.82
C ARG A 61 -19.41 -2.30 -4.32
N ALA A 62 -19.77 -1.18 -4.96
CA ALA A 62 -20.95 -0.38 -4.63
C ALA A 62 -22.28 -1.02 -5.03
N LEU A 63 -22.24 -1.98 -5.96
CA LEU A 63 -23.42 -2.69 -6.45
C LEU A 63 -23.37 -4.13 -5.94
N THR A 64 -23.41 -5.12 -6.83
CA THR A 64 -23.38 -6.55 -6.50
C THR A 64 -21.97 -7.15 -6.56
N GLY A 65 -20.93 -6.32 -6.46
CA GLY A 65 -19.54 -6.73 -6.72
C GLY A 65 -18.80 -7.32 -5.53
N THR A 66 -19.43 -7.39 -4.37
CA THR A 66 -18.86 -7.98 -3.16
C THR A 66 -19.19 -9.47 -3.10
N THR A 67 -18.16 -10.32 -3.07
CA THR A 67 -18.31 -11.78 -2.89
C THR A 67 -17.96 -12.16 -1.45
N PRO A 68 -18.42 -13.33 -0.95
CA PRO A 68 -18.04 -13.81 0.38
C PRO A 68 -16.52 -13.96 0.58
N LEU A 69 -15.75 -14.16 -0.49
CA LEU A 69 -14.29 -14.19 -0.44
C LEU A 69 -13.69 -12.82 -0.09
N LEU A 70 -14.26 -11.75 -0.66
CA LEU A 70 -13.82 -10.38 -0.40
C LEU A 70 -14.11 -9.96 1.04
N GLU A 71 -15.26 -10.34 1.58
CA GLU A 71 -15.58 -10.11 3.00
C GLU A 71 -14.62 -10.90 3.91
N LYS A 72 -14.37 -12.17 3.57
CA LYS A 72 -13.48 -13.04 4.35
C LYS A 72 -12.03 -12.55 4.37
N ILE A 73 -11.51 -12.05 3.25
CA ILE A 73 -10.15 -11.50 3.22
C ILE A 73 -10.06 -10.20 4.01
N GLU A 74 -11.06 -9.32 3.93
CA GLU A 74 -11.09 -8.08 4.71
C GLU A 74 -11.08 -8.34 6.22
N LEU A 75 -11.87 -9.32 6.70
CA LEU A 75 -11.83 -9.76 8.11
C LEU A 75 -10.46 -10.33 8.51
N LYS A 76 -9.84 -11.11 7.64
CA LYS A 76 -8.49 -11.64 7.88
C LYS A 76 -7.44 -10.54 7.90
N LEU A 77 -7.55 -9.54 7.04
CA LEU A 77 -6.65 -8.40 7.01
C LEU A 77 -6.79 -7.55 8.27
N ALA A 78 -8.01 -7.25 8.71
CA ALA A 78 -8.25 -6.53 9.97
C ALA A 78 -7.63 -7.27 11.17
N SER A 79 -7.83 -8.59 11.24
CA SER A 79 -7.19 -9.45 12.25
C SER A 79 -5.66 -9.46 12.13
N TYR A 80 -5.12 -9.55 10.91
CA TYR A 80 -3.69 -9.56 10.64
C TYR A 80 -3.02 -8.26 11.10
N PHE A 81 -3.58 -7.10 10.77
CA PHE A 81 -3.05 -5.78 11.18
C PHE A 81 -3.41 -5.39 12.61
N ASN A 82 -4.30 -6.14 13.28
CA ASN A 82 -4.87 -5.78 14.57
C ASN A 82 -5.55 -4.40 14.54
N THR A 83 -6.42 -4.21 13.55
CA THR A 83 -7.20 -2.99 13.33
C THR A 83 -8.70 -3.29 13.37
N GLU A 84 -9.52 -2.24 13.41
CA GLU A 84 -10.98 -2.37 13.50
C GLU A 84 -11.60 -2.92 12.20
N ASP A 85 -11.10 -2.47 11.04
CA ASP A 85 -11.55 -2.93 9.73
C ASP A 85 -10.38 -2.89 8.72
N ALA A 86 -10.61 -3.46 7.54
CA ALA A 86 -9.71 -3.39 6.40
C ALA A 86 -10.49 -3.44 5.07
N VAL A 87 -9.87 -2.92 4.03
CA VAL A 87 -10.38 -2.94 2.66
C VAL A 87 -9.36 -3.57 1.74
N TYR A 88 -9.87 -4.46 0.88
CA TYR A 88 -9.13 -5.06 -0.20
C TYR A 88 -9.39 -4.32 -1.53
N LEU A 89 -8.30 -3.93 -2.20
CA LEU A 89 -8.29 -3.09 -3.40
C LEU A 89 -7.81 -3.87 -4.63
N PRO A 90 -8.20 -3.46 -5.85
CA PRO A 90 -7.73 -4.11 -7.07
C PRO A 90 -6.22 -3.98 -7.31
N SER A 91 -5.53 -3.04 -6.68
CA SER A 91 -4.08 -2.88 -6.81
C SER A 91 -3.50 -2.13 -5.63
N GLY A 92 -2.29 -2.51 -5.19
CA GLY A 92 -1.51 -1.74 -4.22
C GLY A 92 -1.23 -0.31 -4.70
N TYR A 93 -1.19 -0.10 -6.03
CA TYR A 93 -1.07 1.23 -6.64
C TYR A 93 -2.17 2.19 -6.20
N LEU A 94 -3.39 1.66 -6.03
CA LEU A 94 -4.57 2.44 -5.68
C LEU A 94 -4.69 2.70 -4.18
N SER A 95 -3.86 2.05 -3.34
CA SER A 95 -3.95 2.18 -1.88
C SER A 95 -3.70 3.62 -1.43
N SER A 96 -2.61 4.23 -1.89
CA SER A 96 -2.29 5.63 -1.58
C SER A 96 -3.36 6.60 -2.08
N LEU A 97 -3.86 6.42 -3.32
CA LEU A 97 -4.95 7.27 -3.82
C LEU A 97 -6.23 7.16 -2.97
N ALA A 98 -6.65 5.95 -2.62
CA ALA A 98 -7.87 5.72 -1.85
C ALA A 98 -7.73 6.24 -0.42
N GLY A 99 -6.61 5.94 0.24
CA GLY A 99 -6.36 6.35 1.62
C GLY A 99 -6.22 7.85 1.77
N LEU A 100 -5.46 8.51 0.90
CA LEU A 100 -5.31 9.96 0.95
C LEU A 100 -6.64 10.69 0.70
N LYS A 101 -7.45 10.23 -0.25
CA LYS A 101 -8.80 10.81 -0.48
C LYS A 101 -9.75 10.59 0.71
N ALA A 102 -9.70 9.43 1.36
CA ALA A 102 -10.50 9.18 2.56
C ALA A 102 -10.09 10.09 3.73
N LEU A 103 -8.78 10.28 3.93
CA LEU A 103 -8.27 11.24 4.94
C LEU A 103 -8.68 12.69 4.61
N ASP A 104 -8.71 13.06 3.33
CA ASP A 104 -9.19 14.37 2.88
C ASP A 104 -10.68 14.56 3.14
N ALA A 105 -11.51 13.55 2.84
CA ALA A 105 -12.95 13.56 3.10
C ALA A 105 -13.27 13.71 4.60
N LEU A 106 -12.44 13.10 5.46
CA LEU A 106 -12.50 13.28 6.92
C LEU A 106 -11.93 14.63 7.40
N GLY A 107 -11.41 15.45 6.49
CA GLY A 107 -10.82 16.75 6.79
C GLY A 107 -9.50 16.69 7.57
N MET A 108 -8.81 15.54 7.58
CA MET A 108 -7.67 15.27 8.47
C MET A 108 -6.42 16.09 8.16
N TYR A 109 -6.34 16.68 6.96
CA TYR A 109 -5.21 17.51 6.56
C TYR A 109 -5.59 18.56 5.52
N GLN A 110 -4.72 19.55 5.32
CA GLN A 110 -4.86 20.59 4.30
C GLN A 110 -3.64 20.68 3.38
N VAL A 111 -2.47 20.19 3.80
CA VAL A 111 -1.22 20.21 3.02
C VAL A 111 -0.53 18.85 3.15
N ILE A 112 -0.09 18.29 2.02
CA ILE A 112 0.67 17.04 1.97
C ILE A 112 2.16 17.37 1.91
N PHE A 113 2.94 16.79 2.80
CA PHE A 113 4.40 16.77 2.76
C PHE A 113 4.84 15.39 2.29
N LEU A 114 5.40 15.31 1.08
CA LEU A 114 5.72 14.05 0.41
C LEU A 114 7.23 13.81 0.39
N ASP A 115 7.66 12.65 0.87
CA ASP A 115 9.06 12.23 0.75
C ASP A 115 9.40 12.04 -0.73
N GLU A 116 10.38 12.77 -1.25
CA GLU A 116 10.74 12.77 -2.67
C GLU A 116 11.21 11.40 -3.19
N GLY A 117 11.62 10.49 -2.30
CA GLY A 117 12.02 9.13 -2.65
C GLY A 117 10.87 8.13 -2.73
N SER A 118 9.65 8.54 -2.39
CA SER A 118 8.49 7.65 -2.35
C SER A 118 8.14 7.09 -3.72
N HIS A 119 7.45 5.95 -3.72
CA HIS A 119 6.97 5.34 -4.93
C HIS A 119 6.03 6.29 -5.71
N TYR A 120 6.10 6.25 -7.04
CA TYR A 120 5.34 7.14 -7.92
C TYR A 120 3.81 7.00 -7.74
N SER A 121 3.30 5.84 -7.30
CA SER A 121 1.89 5.69 -6.92
C SER A 121 1.46 6.60 -5.76
N LEU A 122 2.34 6.80 -4.78
CA LEU A 122 2.08 7.71 -3.67
C LEU A 122 2.12 9.16 -4.14
N ALA A 123 3.08 9.51 -4.99
CA ALA A 123 3.16 10.85 -5.59
C ALA A 123 1.92 11.18 -6.44
N GLU A 124 1.50 10.29 -7.33
CA GLU A 124 0.30 10.46 -8.15
C GLU A 124 -0.97 10.49 -7.29
N GLY A 125 -1.04 9.62 -6.27
CA GLY A 125 -2.13 9.60 -5.30
C GLY A 125 -2.27 10.94 -4.58
N ALA A 126 -1.16 11.51 -4.11
CA ALA A 126 -1.12 12.81 -3.44
C ALA A 126 -1.57 13.95 -4.37
N LEU A 127 -1.08 14.00 -5.61
CA LEU A 127 -1.47 15.01 -6.59
C LEU A 127 -2.98 14.92 -6.92
N ALA A 128 -3.53 13.71 -7.03
CA ALA A 128 -4.93 13.48 -7.34
C ALA A 128 -5.91 13.90 -6.23
N THR A 129 -5.42 14.28 -5.04
CA THR A 129 -6.25 14.88 -3.99
C THR A 129 -6.60 16.34 -4.27
N GLY A 130 -5.85 17.02 -5.15
CA GLY A 130 -6.02 18.45 -5.41
C GLY A 130 -5.55 19.35 -4.25
N ARG A 131 -4.97 18.79 -3.18
CA ARG A 131 -4.36 19.55 -2.09
C ARG A 131 -2.95 20.00 -2.45
N PRO A 132 -2.42 21.07 -1.84
CA PRO A 132 -1.01 21.44 -1.96
C PRO A 132 -0.10 20.27 -1.55
N VAL A 133 0.84 19.93 -2.44
CA VAL A 133 1.87 18.89 -2.20
C VAL A 133 3.24 19.56 -2.17
N ILE A 134 3.96 19.38 -1.07
CA ILE A 134 5.31 19.92 -0.85
C ILE A 134 6.26 18.74 -0.69
N SER A 135 7.18 18.56 -1.64
CA SER A 135 8.20 17.52 -1.54
C SER A 135 9.30 17.93 -0.55
N PHE A 136 9.70 17.01 0.32
CA PHE A 136 10.86 17.17 1.21
C PHE A 136 11.93 16.13 0.89
N ARG A 137 13.19 16.43 1.26
CA ARG A 137 14.33 15.54 0.97
C ARG A 137 14.12 14.12 1.54
N ASN A 138 14.56 13.12 0.78
CA ASN A 138 14.32 11.71 1.12
C ASN A 138 14.81 11.39 2.55
N ARG A 139 13.89 10.94 3.40
CA ARG A 139 14.16 10.55 4.79
C ARG A 139 14.85 11.63 5.63
N ASP A 140 14.52 12.90 5.39
CA ASP A 140 15.11 14.06 6.07
C ASP A 140 14.05 14.81 6.93
N PRO A 141 13.93 14.48 8.23
CA PRO A 141 13.02 15.17 9.15
C PRO A 141 13.35 16.65 9.36
N GLU A 142 14.60 17.08 9.16
CA GLU A 142 15.00 18.48 9.33
C GLU A 142 14.48 19.33 8.16
N ASP A 143 14.62 18.82 6.93
CA ASP A 143 14.05 19.47 5.74
C ASP A 143 12.52 19.49 5.81
N LEU A 144 11.91 18.39 6.26
CA LEU A 144 10.48 18.31 6.52
C LEU A 144 10.02 19.39 7.51
N GLU A 145 10.65 19.52 8.69
CA GLU A 145 10.26 20.54 9.67
C GLU A 145 10.41 21.96 9.10
N LYS A 146 11.50 22.23 8.37
CA LYS A 146 11.73 23.51 7.71
C LYS A 146 10.63 23.85 6.71
N LEU A 147 10.21 22.88 5.89
CA LEU A 147 9.15 23.07 4.90
C LEU A 147 7.78 23.21 5.56
N MET A 148 7.50 22.48 6.64
CA MET A 148 6.28 22.64 7.43
C MET A 148 6.15 24.06 7.99
N LYS A 149 7.21 24.60 8.60
CA LYS A 149 7.25 25.99 9.11
C LYS A 149 6.98 27.04 8.01
N LYS A 150 7.36 26.74 6.78
CA LYS A 150 7.23 27.66 5.64
C LYS A 150 5.88 27.58 4.94
N HIS A 151 5.30 26.37 4.84
CA HIS A 151 4.16 26.09 3.95
C HIS A 151 2.86 25.76 4.70
N LEU A 152 2.91 25.48 6.00
CA LEU A 152 1.72 25.23 6.81
C LEU A 152 1.16 26.57 7.34
N GLY A 153 0.00 26.97 6.84
CA GLY A 153 -0.70 28.18 7.28
C GLY A 153 -1.42 28.01 8.63
N PRO A 154 -1.88 29.12 9.24
CA PRO A 154 -2.62 29.08 10.51
C PRO A 154 -3.85 28.15 10.42
N GLY A 155 -3.98 27.23 11.39
CA GLY A 155 -5.09 26.29 11.47
C GLY A 155 -5.04 25.12 10.46
N GLN A 156 -4.02 25.06 9.60
CA GLN A 156 -3.83 23.94 8.69
C GLN A 156 -3.10 22.78 9.37
N ARG A 157 -3.50 21.56 9.03
CA ARG A 157 -2.92 20.31 9.50
C ARG A 157 -2.14 19.62 8.38
N PRO A 158 -0.94 19.09 8.67
CA PRO A 158 -0.12 18.40 7.69
C PRO A 158 -0.52 16.92 7.57
N LEU A 159 -0.40 16.37 6.37
CA LEU A 159 -0.24 14.94 6.14
C LEU A 159 1.20 14.68 5.70
N ILE A 160 1.94 13.86 6.43
CA ILE A 160 3.28 13.41 6.03
C ILE A 160 3.13 12.08 5.29
N ALA A 161 3.57 12.01 4.03
CA ALA A 161 3.45 10.84 3.16
C ALA A 161 4.84 10.30 2.80
N SER A 162 5.06 9.00 3.02
CA SER A 162 6.34 8.33 2.72
C SER A 162 6.17 6.83 2.48
N ASP A 163 7.09 6.21 1.73
CA ASP A 163 7.26 4.75 1.74
C ASP A 163 7.82 4.32 3.12
N GLY A 164 7.32 3.21 3.68
CA GLY A 164 7.84 2.67 4.93
C GLY A 164 9.24 2.05 4.76
N LEU A 165 9.39 1.23 3.74
CA LEU A 165 10.65 0.60 3.32
C LEU A 165 10.95 0.96 1.87
N PHE A 166 12.06 1.69 1.66
CA PHE A 166 12.52 2.08 0.34
C PHE A 166 13.29 0.91 -0.30
N PRO A 167 12.81 0.32 -1.42
CA PRO A 167 13.30 -0.96 -1.91
C PRO A 167 14.70 -0.92 -2.53
N VAL A 168 15.15 0.25 -3.02
CA VAL A 168 16.43 0.37 -3.73
C VAL A 168 17.63 0.14 -2.81
N MET A 169 17.58 0.71 -1.61
CA MET A 169 18.67 0.64 -0.61
C MET A 169 18.27 -0.15 0.64
N ALA A 170 17.06 -0.71 0.66
CA ALA A 170 16.47 -1.39 1.81
C ALA A 170 16.52 -0.54 3.10
N THR A 171 16.26 0.75 2.96
CA THR A 171 16.26 1.72 4.07
C THR A 171 14.86 2.01 4.56
N LEU A 172 14.68 2.12 5.88
CA LEU A 172 13.40 2.48 6.49
C LEU A 172 13.21 4.00 6.56
N ALA A 173 11.98 4.46 6.46
CA ALA A 173 11.60 5.82 6.82
C ALA A 173 11.86 6.09 8.32
N PRO A 174 12.27 7.32 8.70
CA PRO A 174 12.37 7.74 10.10
C PRO A 174 10.97 8.04 10.69
N VAL A 175 10.11 7.02 10.74
CA VAL A 175 8.68 7.15 11.12
C VAL A 175 8.49 7.78 12.50
N ARG A 176 9.40 7.52 13.46
CA ARG A 176 9.36 8.14 14.79
C ARG A 176 9.47 9.66 14.72
N ASP A 177 10.40 10.16 13.90
CA ASP A 177 10.63 11.60 13.75
C ASP A 177 9.48 12.26 13.00
N TYR A 178 8.96 11.58 11.96
CA TYR A 178 7.74 12.01 11.28
C TYR A 178 6.55 12.09 12.24
N LEU A 179 6.38 11.10 13.13
CA LEU A 179 5.29 11.08 14.11
C LEU A 179 5.39 12.23 15.10
N ASN A 180 6.59 12.53 15.59
CA ASN A 180 6.83 13.67 16.47
C ASN A 180 6.44 15.00 15.78
N LEU A 181 6.80 15.16 14.51
CA LEU A 181 6.44 16.33 13.71
C LEU A 181 4.94 16.42 13.41
N ALA A 182 4.29 15.29 13.09
CA ALA A 182 2.85 15.23 12.90
C ALA A 182 2.11 15.66 14.18
N VAL A 183 2.42 15.05 15.32
CA VAL A 183 1.78 15.34 16.61
C VAL A 183 1.92 16.81 16.99
N LYS A 184 3.11 17.40 16.82
CA LYS A 184 3.38 18.82 17.11
C LYS A 184 2.50 19.78 16.30
N ASN A 185 2.02 19.36 15.13
CA ASN A 185 1.24 20.18 14.21
C ASN A 185 -0.20 19.65 14.03
N ASP A 186 -0.69 18.82 14.95
CA ASP A 186 -1.98 18.12 14.88
C ASP A 186 -2.21 17.36 13.55
N GLY A 187 -1.14 16.90 12.91
CA GLY A 187 -1.18 16.19 11.64
C GLY A 187 -1.35 14.68 11.76
N VAL A 188 -1.31 14.05 10.58
CA VAL A 188 -1.37 12.60 10.38
C VAL A 188 -0.27 12.13 9.44
N ILE A 189 -0.06 10.83 9.38
CA ILE A 189 0.95 10.18 8.54
C ILE A 189 0.29 9.14 7.64
N TRP A 190 0.70 9.11 6.38
CA TRP A 190 0.44 8.02 5.45
C TRP A 190 1.73 7.27 5.13
N ILE A 191 1.74 5.96 5.36
CA ILE A 191 2.86 5.07 5.02
C ILE A 191 2.44 4.12 3.90
N ASP A 192 3.12 4.16 2.75
CA ASP A 192 3.08 3.07 1.76
C ASP A 192 4.05 1.98 2.21
N ASP A 193 3.51 0.90 2.77
CA ASP A 193 4.30 -0.17 3.37
C ASP A 193 4.31 -1.43 2.51
N ALA A 194 4.17 -1.28 1.18
CA ALA A 194 4.12 -2.39 0.25
C ALA A 194 5.37 -3.30 0.32
N HIS A 195 6.52 -2.76 0.67
CA HIS A 195 7.77 -3.53 0.85
C HIS A 195 8.00 -4.01 2.28
N GLY A 196 7.37 -3.42 3.30
CA GLY A 196 7.55 -3.84 4.69
C GLY A 196 6.55 -4.90 5.15
N VAL A 197 5.29 -4.80 4.75
CA VAL A 197 4.23 -5.75 5.15
C VAL A 197 4.53 -7.16 4.64
N GLY A 198 4.33 -8.13 5.52
CA GLY A 198 4.69 -9.54 5.36
C GLY A 198 6.13 -9.85 5.77
N ILE A 199 7.00 -8.84 5.90
CA ILE A 199 8.45 -9.02 6.09
C ILE A 199 8.93 -8.50 7.44
N LEU A 200 8.52 -7.28 7.79
CA LEU A 200 9.04 -6.53 8.93
C LEU A 200 8.13 -6.64 10.15
N GLY A 201 8.75 -6.72 11.33
CA GLY A 201 8.05 -6.85 12.61
C GLY A 201 7.83 -8.30 13.01
N ALA A 202 7.53 -8.54 14.29
CA ALA A 202 7.40 -9.89 14.83
C ALA A 202 6.26 -10.69 14.19
N HIS A 203 5.22 -10.01 13.70
CA HIS A 203 4.06 -10.62 13.03
C HIS A 203 4.01 -10.26 11.54
N GLY A 204 5.05 -9.60 11.01
CA GLY A 204 5.11 -9.14 9.63
C GLY A 204 4.23 -7.92 9.34
N ARG A 205 3.71 -7.19 10.34
CA ARG A 205 2.76 -6.08 10.10
C ARG A 205 3.40 -4.84 9.48
N GLY A 206 4.71 -4.88 9.24
CA GLY A 206 5.41 -3.90 8.44
C GLY A 206 6.30 -2.96 9.25
N THR A 207 6.64 -1.84 8.63
CA THR A 207 7.61 -0.85 9.10
C THR A 207 7.24 -0.32 10.49
N CYS A 208 5.97 0.01 10.73
CA CYS A 208 5.55 0.57 12.01
C CYS A 208 5.62 -0.44 13.17
N GLU A 209 5.36 -1.73 12.91
CA GLU A 209 5.56 -2.78 13.92
C GLU A 209 7.04 -2.98 14.22
N ALA A 210 7.88 -3.06 13.19
CA ALA A 210 9.32 -3.24 13.37
C ALA A 210 9.97 -2.10 14.14
N LEU A 211 9.50 -0.86 13.95
CA LEU A 211 9.98 0.32 14.65
C LEU A 211 9.27 0.55 15.99
N GLY A 212 8.28 -0.26 16.37
CA GLY A 212 7.53 -0.08 17.61
C GLY A 212 6.86 1.29 17.70
N THR A 213 6.21 1.74 16.62
CA THR A 213 5.54 3.05 16.53
C THR A 213 4.03 2.94 16.36
N PRO A 214 3.30 2.29 17.29
CA PRO A 214 1.84 2.30 17.23
C PRO A 214 1.32 3.72 17.48
N SER A 215 0.39 4.18 16.64
CA SER A 215 -0.22 5.51 16.76
C SER A 215 -1.54 5.55 15.99
N ASP A 216 -2.55 6.22 16.55
CA ASP A 216 -3.82 6.50 15.88
C ASP A 216 -3.72 7.58 14.79
N ARG A 217 -2.55 8.22 14.67
CA ARG A 217 -2.21 9.19 13.63
C ARG A 217 -1.47 8.59 12.43
N ILE A 218 -1.14 7.30 12.49
CA ILE A 218 -0.48 6.59 11.38
C ILE A 218 -1.52 5.76 10.64
N TYR A 219 -1.65 6.06 9.35
CA TYR A 219 -2.44 5.32 8.38
C TYR A 219 -1.50 4.64 7.40
N LEU A 220 -1.89 3.46 6.91
CA LEU A 220 -1.03 2.70 6.01
C LEU A 220 -1.81 2.09 4.85
N GLY A 221 -1.12 1.97 3.72
CA GLY A 221 -1.50 1.16 2.58
C GLY A 221 -0.41 0.14 2.27
N ALA A 222 -0.77 -0.98 1.67
CA ALA A 222 0.17 -2.03 1.28
C ALA A 222 -0.31 -2.79 0.04
N THR A 223 0.40 -3.86 -0.32
CA THR A 223 0.07 -4.72 -1.46
C THR A 223 0.10 -6.21 -1.08
N LEU A 224 -0.76 -6.99 -1.72
CA LEU A 224 -0.70 -8.45 -1.72
C LEU A 224 0.30 -8.99 -2.76
N SER A 225 0.70 -8.18 -3.74
CA SER A 225 1.55 -8.56 -4.89
C SER A 225 3.05 -8.74 -4.65
N LYS A 226 3.46 -8.82 -3.39
CA LYS A 226 4.87 -8.96 -3.02
C LYS A 226 5.03 -10.13 -2.05
N ALA A 227 5.10 -9.85 -0.75
CA ALA A 227 5.30 -10.86 0.28
C ALA A 227 4.22 -11.95 0.24
N PHE A 228 2.95 -11.59 0.06
CA PHE A 228 1.83 -12.52 0.13
C PHE A 228 1.63 -13.40 -1.11
N GLY A 229 2.30 -13.09 -2.22
CA GLY A 229 2.20 -13.89 -3.44
C GLY A 229 0.85 -13.84 -4.16
N ALA A 230 0.08 -12.81 -3.85
CA ALA A 230 -1.30 -12.62 -4.29
C ALA A 230 -1.38 -11.37 -5.18
N TYR A 231 -2.56 -10.85 -5.52
CA TYR A 231 -2.71 -9.61 -6.28
C TYR A 231 -3.62 -8.64 -5.54
N GLY A 232 -3.47 -7.34 -5.80
CA GLY A 232 -4.29 -6.29 -5.20
C GLY A 232 -3.64 -5.54 -4.04
N GLY A 233 -4.36 -4.55 -3.53
CA GLY A 233 -3.91 -3.60 -2.50
C GLY A 233 -4.64 -3.76 -1.18
N ILE A 234 -4.07 -3.24 -0.11
CA ILE A 234 -4.64 -3.33 1.23
C ILE A 234 -4.63 -1.96 1.87
N ILE A 235 -5.70 -1.62 2.57
CA ILE A 235 -5.74 -0.56 3.57
C ILE A 235 -6.38 -1.13 4.83
N ALA A 236 -5.76 -0.93 5.99
CA ALA A 236 -6.28 -1.39 7.27
C ALA A 236 -6.20 -0.26 8.30
N GLY A 237 -7.19 -0.16 9.19
CA GLY A 237 -7.24 0.95 10.13
C GLY A 237 -8.53 1.02 10.94
N ARG A 238 -8.82 2.21 11.46
CA ARG A 238 -10.04 2.52 12.21
C ARG A 238 -11.28 2.40 11.31
N GLY A 239 -12.41 2.02 11.90
CA GLY A 239 -13.65 1.79 11.19
C GLY A 239 -14.13 3.02 10.43
N ASP A 240 -14.07 4.21 11.04
CA ASP A 240 -14.46 5.48 10.39
C ASP A 240 -13.65 5.75 9.11
N PHE A 241 -12.34 5.62 9.18
CA PHE A 241 -11.44 5.76 8.03
C PHE A 241 -11.70 4.71 6.94
N ILE A 242 -11.86 3.45 7.32
CA ILE A 242 -12.10 2.37 6.36
C ILE A 242 -13.47 2.50 5.68
N GLN A 243 -14.49 3.01 6.37
CA GLN A 243 -15.78 3.32 5.75
C GLN A 243 -15.67 4.42 4.69
N GLU A 244 -14.86 5.46 4.93
CA GLU A 244 -14.59 6.49 3.92
C GLU A 244 -13.81 5.97 2.71
N VAL A 245 -12.87 5.04 2.94
CA VAL A 245 -12.22 4.33 1.83
C VAL A 245 -13.25 3.55 1.00
N ARG A 246 -14.21 2.89 1.67
CA ARG A 246 -15.23 2.03 1.05
C ARG A 246 -16.27 2.81 0.25
N SER A 247 -16.66 3.99 0.71
CA SER A 247 -17.56 4.92 -0.01
C SER A 247 -16.84 5.71 -1.11
N GLY A 248 -15.52 5.77 -1.08
CA GLY A 248 -14.69 6.54 -2.00
C GLY A 248 -14.74 6.06 -3.46
N SER A 249 -14.38 6.96 -4.38
CA SER A 249 -14.45 6.73 -5.84
C SER A 249 -13.58 5.57 -6.33
N VAL A 250 -12.54 5.19 -5.57
CA VAL A 250 -11.69 4.06 -5.93
C VAL A 250 -12.50 2.77 -5.87
N LEU A 251 -13.21 2.48 -4.77
CA LEU A 251 -13.99 1.23 -4.66
C LEU A 251 -15.31 1.27 -5.41
N THR A 252 -15.94 2.45 -5.47
CA THR A 252 -17.25 2.60 -6.10
C THR A 252 -17.17 2.70 -7.62
N GLY A 253 -16.03 3.16 -8.16
CA GLY A 253 -15.80 3.35 -9.59
C GLY A 253 -14.83 2.37 -10.25
N SER A 254 -14.00 1.63 -9.51
CA SER A 254 -13.14 0.59 -10.10
C SER A 254 -13.84 -0.75 -10.22
N SER A 255 -13.30 -1.63 -11.06
CA SER A 255 -13.63 -3.06 -11.00
C SER A 255 -13.42 -3.59 -9.58
N SER A 256 -14.30 -4.49 -9.13
CA SER A 256 -14.07 -5.23 -7.89
C SER A 256 -12.75 -6.03 -7.98
N PRO A 257 -12.01 -6.22 -6.87
CA PRO A 257 -10.85 -7.10 -6.87
C PRO A 257 -11.20 -8.51 -7.37
N MET A 258 -10.23 -9.18 -8.01
CA MET A 258 -10.45 -10.53 -8.55
C MET A 258 -10.66 -11.54 -7.43
N ASN A 259 -11.46 -12.58 -7.68
CA ASN A 259 -11.68 -13.65 -6.70
C ASN A 259 -10.44 -14.54 -6.51
N ALA A 260 -9.50 -14.51 -7.46
CA ALA A 260 -8.32 -15.37 -7.54
C ALA A 260 -7.02 -14.56 -7.47
N ALA A 261 -7.04 -13.52 -6.65
CA ALA A 261 -5.93 -12.62 -6.43
C ALA A 261 -5.36 -12.83 -5.04
#